data_AF-A0A956JSS9-F1
#
_entry.id   AF-A0A956JSS9-F1
#
_cell.length_a   1.000
_cell.length_b   1.000
_cell.length_c   1.000
_cell.angle_alpha   90.00
_cell.angle_beta   90.00
_cell.angle_gamma   90.00
#
_symmetry.space_group_name_H-M   'P 1'
#
loop_
_entity.id
_entity.type
_entity.pdbx_description
1 polymer ?
#
loop_
_entity_poly.entity_id
_entity_poly.type
_entity_poly.pdbx_seq_one_letter_code
_entity_poly.pdbx_strand_id
1 'polypeptide(L)'
;MKRLGLVALCAALLSVAPGCAQDPYKIPNTGDGNGGGDGAADLSVDLAPPDVFSPDVGPDINLADLSYDACIAQVEACNNADDNCNGQIDEGYDKLGDARYCDNCKGCQHLLALHAVPGCQAGKCVIASCAAGYYDVNKDPKDGCEYQCTPTGASEICDGLDNDCNGQVDEGVSLSINICKTQGACAGATAACKGKDGWVCQYGPDVELLPCTADADCGNGQKCDIAKGVCPNVVRVDEQLCDGKDGDCDGKADDPWDSPGLSTKLGDECEVVKACPNGNSDCDTAGGSSCVSGMCTPKKGRCRDVGSYVCKADKSGLECKLKTAGAAPGAETCNGIDDNCNGIVDDNVTDEQWVTVGVFQIFKYEASRPDANTTTAGIESAGRPCSVPNRLPWANVTRTEALAACQRVGGRLCTVAQWQQACRGPSNTNWPYGNTFDGSRCNGRAYDPTKDAPLVTQLPAQCVSPWPAGAGGGIFNMSGNVKEWVVTGFSGANPTGYELKGGAYDTPSLANAGAGLSCFYQLPAPAASLQLPTIGFRCCK
;
A
#
# COMPACT_ATOMS: atom_id res chain seq x y z
N MET A 1 50.47 12.68 -22.92
CA MET A 1 50.25 14.15 -22.93
C MET A 1 48.77 14.44 -23.18
N LYS A 2 48.04 14.75 -22.10
CA LYS A 2 46.99 15.78 -22.02
C LYS A 2 46.41 15.70 -20.60
N ARG A 3 46.79 16.71 -19.82
CA ARG A 3 46.27 17.04 -18.48
C ARG A 3 44.99 17.88 -18.64
N LEU A 4 44.10 17.78 -17.66
CA LEU A 4 43.21 18.80 -17.06
C LEU A 4 42.11 17.99 -16.36
N GLY A 5 41.81 18.04 -15.06
CA GLY A 5 42.17 18.93 -13.95
C GLY A 5 41.00 18.82 -12.97
N LEU A 6 41.07 17.89 -12.00
CA LEU A 6 40.03 17.70 -10.98
C LEU A 6 40.56 18.25 -9.65
N VAL A 7 39.98 19.34 -9.19
CA VAL A 7 40.27 19.96 -7.89
C VAL A 7 39.46 19.20 -6.83
N ALA A 8 40.16 18.50 -5.94
CA ALA A 8 39.58 17.89 -4.75
C ALA A 8 39.48 18.94 -3.64
N LEU A 9 38.25 19.21 -3.17
CA LEU A 9 38.00 20.01 -1.97
C LEU A 9 37.98 19.05 -0.76
N CYS A 10 38.95 19.19 0.15
CA CYS A 10 38.96 18.47 1.43
C CYS A 10 37.85 19.00 2.34
N ALA A 11 36.95 18.10 2.74
CA ALA A 11 35.98 18.32 3.81
C ALA A 11 36.68 18.20 5.18
N ALA A 12 36.53 19.24 6.02
CA ALA A 12 36.88 19.19 7.43
C ALA A 12 35.69 18.63 8.22
N LEU A 13 35.88 17.44 8.81
CA LEU A 13 34.99 16.82 9.78
C LEU A 13 35.11 17.56 11.12
N LEU A 14 34.04 18.23 11.56
CA LEU A 14 33.82 18.53 12.98
C LEU A 14 32.81 17.50 13.53
N SER A 15 33.30 16.68 14.45
CA SER A 15 32.54 15.73 15.25
C SER A 15 31.67 16.46 16.28
N VAL A 16 30.34 16.34 16.14
CA VAL A 16 29.36 16.71 17.17
C VAL A 16 29.18 15.51 18.09
N ALA A 17 29.43 15.67 19.38
CA ALA A 17 29.10 14.65 20.38
C ALA A 17 27.58 14.66 20.65
N PRO A 18 26.93 13.49 20.81
CA PRO A 18 25.51 13.42 21.10
C PRO A 18 25.25 13.82 22.57
N GLY A 19 24.38 14.81 22.77
CA GLY A 19 23.80 15.14 24.07
C GLY A 19 22.93 14.00 24.57
N CYS A 20 23.02 13.72 25.87
CA CYS A 20 22.18 12.76 26.56
C CYS A 20 20.70 13.18 26.52
N ALA A 21 19.84 12.28 26.07
CA ALA A 21 18.42 12.28 26.39
C ALA A 21 18.21 11.54 27.73
N GLN A 22 17.46 12.14 28.65
CA GLN A 22 16.78 11.43 29.74
C GLN A 22 15.36 11.99 29.86
N ASP A 23 14.40 11.09 29.67
CA ASP A 23 12.95 11.24 29.81
C ASP A 23 12.55 11.35 31.30
N PRO A 24 11.42 12.00 31.65
CA PRO A 24 11.09 12.40 33.01
C PRO A 24 10.14 11.41 33.73
N TYR A 25 10.11 11.52 35.06
CA TYR A 25 9.15 10.95 36.01
C TYR A 25 9.16 9.43 36.31
N LYS A 26 9.60 9.10 37.54
CA LYS A 26 8.78 8.37 38.53
C LYS A 26 9.24 8.66 39.98
N ILE A 27 8.44 9.43 40.72
CA ILE A 27 8.27 9.21 42.17
C ILE A 27 6.76 9.32 42.44
N PRO A 28 6.05 8.24 42.81
CA PRO A 28 4.72 8.36 43.35
C PRO A 28 4.82 8.74 44.82
N ASN A 29 4.27 9.91 45.13
CA ASN A 29 3.91 10.30 46.49
C ASN A 29 2.49 9.78 46.76
N THR A 30 2.32 9.01 47.83
CA THR A 30 1.07 8.84 48.57
C THR A 30 1.52 8.77 50.03
N GLY A 31 1.17 9.69 50.90
CA GLY A 31 -0.20 10.04 51.25
C GLY A 31 -0.33 9.82 52.75
N ASP A 32 -0.35 10.94 53.45
CA ASP A 32 -0.76 11.26 54.80
C ASP A 32 -2.04 10.57 55.31
N GLY A 33 -2.10 10.29 56.62
CA GLY A 33 -3.35 10.33 57.38
C GLY A 33 -3.65 9.24 58.44
N ASN A 34 -3.29 9.54 59.69
CA ASN A 34 -3.97 9.24 60.97
C ASN A 34 -4.20 7.81 61.52
N GLY A 35 -3.83 7.64 62.80
CA GLY A 35 -4.54 6.74 63.73
C GLY A 35 -3.78 6.23 64.97
N GLY A 36 -3.66 7.07 66.01
CA GLY A 36 -3.85 6.73 67.45
C GLY A 36 -2.99 5.69 68.20
N GLY A 37 -2.52 6.08 69.39
CA GLY A 37 -2.50 5.19 70.58
C GLY A 37 -1.14 4.83 71.19
N ASP A 38 -0.80 5.58 72.25
CA ASP A 38 -0.17 5.18 73.53
C ASP A 38 1.12 4.34 73.55
N GLY A 39 2.16 4.85 74.22
CA GLY A 39 3.22 4.00 74.79
C GLY A 39 4.58 4.64 74.99
N ALA A 40 4.72 5.35 76.11
CA ALA A 40 5.93 5.75 76.85
C ALA A 40 7.32 5.22 76.42
N ALA A 41 8.27 6.17 76.28
CA ALA A 41 9.65 6.17 76.83
C ALA A 41 10.39 7.35 76.16
N ASP A 42 10.37 8.54 76.74
CA ASP A 42 11.41 9.06 77.64
C ASP A 42 12.85 8.77 77.18
N LEU A 43 13.45 9.74 76.50
CA LEU A 43 14.88 10.06 76.58
C LEU A 43 15.14 11.40 75.88
N SER A 44 14.85 12.49 76.60
CA SER A 44 15.36 13.83 76.28
C SER A 44 16.64 14.07 77.06
N VAL A 45 17.76 14.30 76.37
CA VAL A 45 18.91 15.01 76.92
C VAL A 45 19.16 16.19 76.01
N ASP A 46 18.73 17.36 76.49
CA ASP A 46 19.01 18.67 75.90
C ASP A 46 20.33 19.21 76.48
N LEU A 47 20.92 20.11 75.70
CA LEU A 47 22.24 20.69 75.83
C LEU A 47 22.32 21.79 76.91
N ALA A 48 23.57 22.07 77.30
CA ALA A 48 24.12 23.29 77.93
C ALA A 48 24.28 23.33 79.48
N PRO A 49 25.45 23.78 79.98
CA PRO A 49 25.57 24.43 81.29
C PRO A 49 25.34 25.94 81.13
N PRO A 50 24.81 26.63 82.17
CA PRO A 50 25.73 27.44 82.98
C PRO A 50 25.37 27.55 84.48
N ASP A 51 26.37 28.02 85.22
CA ASP A 51 26.42 28.38 86.64
C ASP A 51 25.29 29.30 87.14
N VAL A 52 24.82 29.11 88.39
CA VAL A 52 24.77 30.16 89.45
C VAL A 52 24.64 29.52 90.88
N PHE A 53 25.35 30.13 91.83
CA PHE A 53 25.17 30.21 93.31
C PHE A 53 26.10 29.42 94.26
N SER A 54 26.98 30.19 94.91
CA SER A 54 27.91 29.91 96.02
C SER A 54 27.20 29.68 97.38
N PRO A 55 27.84 29.07 98.39
CA PRO A 55 28.57 29.90 99.36
C PRO A 55 29.96 29.38 99.80
N ASP A 56 30.85 30.36 99.94
CA ASP A 56 32.07 30.51 100.74
C ASP A 56 32.54 29.36 101.65
N VAL A 57 33.78 28.90 101.39
CA VAL A 57 34.81 28.64 102.42
C VAL A 57 36.22 28.67 101.79
N GLY A 58 36.97 29.75 102.00
CA GLY A 58 38.41 29.82 101.72
C GLY A 58 38.98 31.23 101.94
N PRO A 59 40.12 31.41 102.62
CA PRO A 59 40.52 32.71 103.17
C PRO A 59 41.23 33.63 102.15
N ASP A 60 40.93 34.91 102.31
CA ASP A 60 41.54 36.14 101.80
C ASP A 60 42.88 36.04 101.05
N ILE A 61 42.86 36.49 99.79
CA ILE A 61 43.94 37.30 99.21
C ILE A 61 43.35 38.55 98.52
N ASN A 62 43.78 39.72 98.99
CA ASN A 62 43.42 41.06 98.48
C ASN A 62 43.73 41.22 96.98
N LEU A 63 42.76 41.69 96.18
CA LEU A 63 42.95 42.65 95.08
C LEU A 63 41.58 43.12 94.53
N ALA A 64 41.49 44.42 94.21
CA ALA A 64 40.26 45.16 93.92
C ALA A 64 39.44 44.62 92.74
N ASP A 65 38.14 44.41 92.96
CA ASP A 65 37.15 44.04 91.93
C ASP A 65 36.48 45.29 91.34
N LEU A 66 36.92 45.65 90.14
CA LEU A 66 36.19 46.48 89.17
C LEU A 66 35.77 45.57 88.01
N SER A 67 34.70 44.80 88.18
CA SER A 67 34.08 44.03 87.10
C SER A 67 32.84 44.77 86.57
N TYR A 68 33.08 45.68 85.63
CA TYR A 68 32.14 46.01 84.57
C TYR A 68 32.64 45.26 83.33
N ASP A 69 31.75 44.51 82.68
CA ASP A 69 32.00 43.64 81.51
C ASP A 69 33.16 44.09 80.61
N ALA A 70 34.24 43.31 80.60
CA ALA A 70 35.34 43.49 79.67
C ALA A 70 35.04 42.77 78.35
N CYS A 71 34.29 43.44 77.47
CA CYS A 71 34.26 43.09 76.05
C CYS A 71 35.72 43.18 75.52
N ILE A 72 36.27 42.08 75.00
CA ILE A 72 37.62 42.01 74.47
C ILE A 72 37.54 42.36 72.99
N ALA A 73 38.03 43.54 72.60
CA ALA A 73 37.93 44.03 71.23
C ALA A 73 38.57 43.06 70.22
N GLN A 74 37.77 42.56 69.28
CA GLN A 74 38.16 41.73 68.14
C GLN A 74 37.96 42.50 66.81
N VAL A 75 38.29 41.84 65.69
CA VAL A 75 37.94 42.37 64.36
C VAL A 75 36.44 42.22 64.17
N GLU A 76 35.77 43.31 63.79
CA GLU A 76 34.32 43.34 63.60
C GLU A 76 33.85 42.28 62.60
N ALA A 77 32.93 41.41 63.01
CA ALA A 77 32.22 40.50 62.13
C ALA A 77 30.76 40.95 62.00
N CYS A 78 30.11 40.67 60.85
CA CYS A 78 28.67 40.88 60.72
C CYS A 78 27.94 39.71 61.41
N ASN A 79 27.77 39.79 62.73
CA ASN A 79 27.17 38.73 63.57
C ASN A 79 26.08 39.26 64.53
N ASN A 80 25.72 40.55 64.43
CA ASN A 80 24.81 41.29 65.31
C ASN A 80 25.34 41.46 66.75
N ALA A 81 26.65 41.41 66.94
CA ALA A 81 27.34 41.76 68.19
C ALA A 81 28.24 42.98 67.96
N ASP A 82 28.63 43.64 69.06
CA ASP A 82 29.66 44.68 69.06
C ASP A 82 30.99 44.01 69.39
N ASP A 83 31.65 43.45 68.37
CA ASP A 83 32.84 42.62 68.57
C ASP A 83 34.07 43.46 68.96
N ASN A 84 34.11 44.73 68.56
CA ASN A 84 35.19 45.64 68.89
C ASN A 84 34.89 46.60 70.06
N CYS A 85 33.72 46.46 70.67
CA CYS A 85 33.31 47.09 71.92
C CYS A 85 33.22 48.62 71.86
N ASN A 86 32.83 49.18 70.71
CA ASN A 86 32.78 50.63 70.50
C ASN A 86 31.38 51.25 70.66
N GLY A 87 30.36 50.44 70.97
CA GLY A 87 28.97 50.84 71.15
C GLY A 87 28.15 50.87 69.87
N GLN A 88 28.69 50.41 68.74
CA GLN A 88 27.99 50.20 67.48
C GLN A 88 27.95 48.71 67.17
N ILE A 89 26.91 48.26 66.46
CA ILE A 89 26.72 46.84 66.13
C ILE A 89 26.95 46.66 64.63
N ASP A 90 27.97 45.89 64.28
CA ASP A 90 28.47 45.61 62.93
C ASP A 90 28.58 46.88 62.06
N GLU A 91 29.32 47.88 62.51
CA GLU A 91 29.66 49.03 61.69
C GLU A 91 30.61 48.66 60.54
N GLY A 92 30.57 49.45 59.46
CA GLY A 92 31.37 49.20 58.25
C GLY A 92 30.78 48.15 57.30
N TYR A 93 29.66 47.52 57.65
CA TYR A 93 28.91 46.61 56.77
C TYR A 93 27.71 47.30 56.11
N ASP A 94 27.56 47.16 54.79
CA ASP A 94 26.40 47.66 54.07
C ASP A 94 25.22 46.68 54.17
N LYS A 95 24.45 46.81 55.26
CA LYS A 95 23.25 46.00 55.53
C LYS A 95 22.06 46.34 54.61
N LEU A 96 22.15 47.42 53.81
CA LEU A 96 21.05 47.93 52.98
C LEU A 96 21.21 47.62 51.48
N GLY A 97 22.44 47.48 51.01
CA GLY A 97 22.78 47.28 49.60
C GLY A 97 23.68 46.08 49.29
N ASP A 98 24.40 45.51 50.26
CA ASP A 98 25.25 44.33 50.03
C ASP A 98 24.50 43.03 50.35
N ALA A 99 24.30 42.18 49.33
CA ALA A 99 23.63 40.89 49.46
C ALA A 99 24.32 39.91 50.44
N ARG A 100 25.59 40.12 50.78
CA ARG A 100 26.31 39.31 51.79
C ARG A 100 25.90 39.64 53.22
N TYR A 101 25.46 40.88 53.48
CA TYR A 101 25.18 41.39 54.83
C TYR A 101 23.72 41.84 55.02
N CYS A 102 22.88 41.66 54.00
CA CYS A 102 21.46 41.95 53.98
C CYS A 102 20.66 41.13 55.02
N ASP A 103 19.44 41.57 55.36
CA ASP A 103 18.59 40.98 56.41
C ASP A 103 19.33 40.78 57.75
N ASN A 104 19.92 41.87 58.25
CA ASN A 104 20.67 41.91 59.52
C ASN A 104 21.77 40.84 59.60
N CYS A 105 22.73 40.91 58.67
CA CYS A 105 23.89 40.02 58.58
C CYS A 105 23.61 38.54 58.25
N LYS A 106 22.35 38.15 57.98
CA LYS A 106 22.05 36.77 57.53
C LYS A 106 22.52 36.51 56.11
N GLY A 107 22.49 37.55 55.26
CA GLY A 107 22.82 37.47 53.85
C GLY A 107 21.76 36.74 53.02
N CYS A 108 21.83 36.94 51.70
CA CYS A 108 20.84 36.44 50.75
C CYS A 108 21.33 35.20 49.97
N GLN A 109 22.35 34.49 50.48
CA GLN A 109 22.96 33.36 49.78
C GLN A 109 21.98 32.20 49.54
N HIS A 110 20.90 32.09 50.30
CA HIS A 110 19.85 31.08 50.09
C HIS A 110 19.20 31.17 48.69
N LEU A 111 19.17 32.37 48.07
CA LEU A 111 18.66 32.56 46.71
C LEU A 111 19.49 31.83 45.64
N LEU A 112 20.78 31.57 45.90
CA LEU A 112 21.64 30.80 44.98
C LEU A 112 21.16 29.35 44.84
N ALA A 113 20.60 28.78 45.91
CA ALA A 113 20.03 27.43 45.87
C ALA A 113 18.69 27.37 45.10
N LEU A 114 18.12 28.53 44.76
CA LEU A 114 16.87 28.71 44.02
C LEU A 114 17.12 29.31 42.63
N HIS A 115 18.33 29.10 42.09
CA HIS A 115 18.74 29.57 40.76
C HIS A 115 18.63 31.10 40.55
N ALA A 116 18.59 31.88 41.64
CA ALA A 116 18.53 33.33 41.63
C ALA A 116 19.88 33.94 42.05
N VAL A 117 20.24 35.06 41.42
CA VAL A 117 21.39 35.88 41.82
C VAL A 117 20.95 36.77 42.99
N PRO A 118 21.57 36.65 44.18
CA PRO A 118 21.17 37.40 45.35
C PRO A 118 21.36 38.92 45.19
N GLY A 119 20.33 39.70 45.50
CA GLY A 119 20.38 41.15 45.64
C GLY A 119 19.92 41.60 47.03
N CYS A 120 20.27 42.84 47.40
CA CYS A 120 19.75 43.49 48.60
C CYS A 120 19.12 44.83 48.23
N GLN A 121 17.88 45.05 48.64
CA GLN A 121 17.21 46.32 48.49
C GLN A 121 16.54 46.72 49.80
N ALA A 122 16.98 47.83 50.39
CA ALA A 122 16.47 48.36 51.66
C ALA A 122 16.50 47.32 52.80
N GLY A 123 17.60 46.55 52.87
CA GLY A 123 17.82 45.53 53.89
C GLY A 123 16.99 44.25 53.73
N LYS A 124 16.30 44.08 52.59
CA LYS A 124 15.57 42.85 52.25
C LYS A 124 16.21 42.15 51.06
N CYS A 125 16.25 40.81 51.12
CA CYS A 125 16.69 39.99 50.00
C CYS A 125 15.72 40.13 48.82
N VAL A 126 16.29 40.35 47.64
CA VAL A 126 15.58 40.42 46.35
C VAL A 126 16.32 39.59 45.31
N ILE A 127 15.63 39.19 44.24
CA ILE A 127 16.25 38.56 43.07
C ILE A 127 16.85 39.67 42.21
N ALA A 128 18.18 39.71 42.07
CA ALA A 128 18.85 40.71 41.22
C ALA A 128 18.78 40.32 39.74
N SER A 129 18.97 39.04 39.44
CA SER A 129 18.77 38.42 38.12
C SER A 129 18.66 36.91 38.30
N CYS A 130 18.27 36.18 37.24
CA CYS A 130 18.27 34.72 37.28
C CYS A 130 19.59 34.12 36.79
N ALA A 131 19.89 32.91 37.24
CA ALA A 131 20.92 32.09 36.63
C ALA A 131 20.56 31.78 35.18
N ALA A 132 21.57 31.54 34.34
CA ALA A 132 21.34 31.23 32.93
C ALA A 132 20.41 30.01 32.77
N GLY A 133 19.35 30.17 31.97
CA GLY A 133 18.33 29.14 31.72
C GLY A 133 17.20 29.07 32.76
N TYR A 134 17.15 30.01 33.71
CA TYR A 134 16.07 30.12 34.69
C TYR A 134 15.37 31.48 34.58
N TYR A 135 14.07 31.48 34.82
CA TYR A 135 13.18 32.63 34.71
C TYR A 135 12.34 32.72 35.98
N ASP A 136 12.15 33.95 36.43
CA ASP A 136 11.28 34.31 37.55
C ASP A 136 9.93 34.73 36.95
N VAL A 137 8.98 33.79 36.93
CA VAL A 137 7.68 33.96 36.25
C VAL A 137 6.70 34.68 37.17
N ASN A 138 6.71 34.34 38.46
CA ASN A 138 5.75 34.86 39.43
C ASN A 138 6.24 36.09 40.23
N LYS A 139 7.54 36.44 40.17
CA LYS A 139 8.20 37.53 40.89
C LYS A 139 8.22 37.38 42.41
N ASP A 140 8.11 36.16 42.93
CA ASP A 140 8.22 35.86 44.35
C ASP A 140 9.67 35.51 44.72
N PRO A 141 10.35 36.32 45.56
CA PRO A 141 11.70 36.01 46.01
C PRO A 141 11.82 34.73 46.85
N LYS A 142 10.71 34.10 47.27
CA LYS A 142 10.73 32.90 48.13
C LYS A 142 11.04 31.60 47.39
N ASP A 143 10.64 31.47 46.13
CA ASP A 143 10.89 30.30 45.29
C ASP A 143 11.95 30.57 44.22
N GLY A 144 12.39 31.82 44.07
CA GLY A 144 13.58 32.18 43.30
C GLY A 144 13.28 32.29 41.81
N CYS A 145 14.17 31.77 40.97
CA CYS A 145 13.91 31.66 39.53
C CYS A 145 13.47 30.22 39.26
N GLU A 146 12.16 30.01 39.33
CA GLU A 146 11.51 28.72 39.42
C GLU A 146 11.35 28.02 38.07
N TYR A 147 11.36 28.78 36.97
CA TYR A 147 11.04 28.27 35.65
C TYR A 147 12.29 28.03 34.80
N GLN A 148 12.61 26.75 34.56
CA GLN A 148 13.74 26.38 33.70
C GLN A 148 13.31 26.33 32.23
N CYS A 149 13.86 27.21 31.41
CA CYS A 149 13.51 27.34 29.99
C CYS A 149 14.69 27.79 29.13
N THR A 150 14.69 27.42 27.85
CA THR A 150 15.70 27.88 26.88
C THR A 150 14.96 28.59 25.75
N PRO A 151 15.07 29.93 25.65
CA PRO A 151 14.38 30.67 24.62
C PRO A 151 14.80 30.20 23.24
N THR A 152 13.79 29.88 22.43
CA THR A 152 13.99 29.48 21.03
C THR A 152 13.44 30.54 20.08
N GLY A 153 12.70 31.52 20.60
CA GLY A 153 12.15 32.66 19.87
C GLY A 153 11.80 33.83 20.78
N ALA A 154 11.28 34.90 20.20
CA ALA A 154 10.70 36.04 20.94
C ALA A 154 9.16 36.04 20.90
N SER A 155 8.58 35.00 20.30
CA SER A 155 7.14 34.81 20.16
C SER A 155 6.88 33.31 20.02
N GLU A 156 5.73 32.89 20.53
CA GLU A 156 5.31 31.49 20.49
C GLU A 156 5.09 30.98 19.05
N ILE A 157 5.43 29.71 18.87
CA ILE A 157 5.05 28.90 17.72
C ILE A 157 4.34 27.65 18.24
N CYS A 158 3.40 27.10 17.47
CA CYS A 158 2.64 25.92 17.90
C CYS A 158 3.50 24.65 17.88
N ASP A 159 4.34 24.46 18.88
CA ASP A 159 5.24 23.31 19.05
C ASP A 159 5.13 22.66 20.44
N GLY A 160 4.32 23.23 21.34
CA GLY A 160 4.13 22.75 22.70
C GLY A 160 5.29 23.08 23.63
N LEU A 161 6.16 24.01 23.23
CA LEU A 161 7.20 24.61 24.04
C LEU A 161 6.81 26.05 24.35
N ASP A 162 7.32 26.58 25.45
CA ASP A 162 7.29 28.00 25.77
C ASP A 162 8.52 28.63 25.13
N ASN A 163 8.36 29.27 23.98
CA ASN A 163 9.48 29.75 23.18
C ASN A 163 10.06 31.06 23.70
N ASP A 164 9.25 31.87 24.39
CA ASP A 164 9.64 33.17 24.97
C ASP A 164 9.90 33.13 26.50
N CYS A 165 9.67 31.96 27.10
CA CYS A 165 9.87 31.63 28.51
C CYS A 165 9.01 32.45 29.50
N ASN A 166 7.79 32.82 29.12
CA ASN A 166 6.89 33.62 29.96
C ASN A 166 6.00 32.79 30.92
N GLY A 167 6.10 31.46 30.88
CA GLY A 167 5.33 30.52 31.69
C GLY A 167 4.00 30.08 31.09
N GLN A 168 3.67 30.53 29.88
CA GLN A 168 2.55 30.04 29.08
C GLN A 168 3.10 29.30 27.85
N VAL A 169 2.35 28.32 27.38
CA VAL A 169 2.75 27.47 26.26
C VAL A 169 1.79 27.73 25.11
N ASP A 170 2.35 28.06 23.94
CA ASP A 170 1.62 28.31 22.70
C ASP A 170 0.54 29.42 22.80
N GLU A 171 0.72 30.45 23.63
CA GLU A 171 -0.23 31.56 23.71
C GLU A 171 -0.08 32.56 22.55
N GLY A 172 -1.18 33.22 22.17
CA GLY A 172 -1.16 34.23 21.11
C GLY A 172 -0.84 33.70 19.70
N VAL A 173 -0.66 32.39 19.53
CA VAL A 173 -0.39 31.77 18.23
C VAL A 173 -1.62 31.84 17.32
N SER A 174 -1.40 32.29 16.08
CA SER A 174 -2.43 32.30 15.04
C SER A 174 -1.81 31.98 13.69
N LEU A 175 -2.54 31.24 12.85
CA LEU A 175 -2.14 31.00 11.47
C LEU A 175 -2.60 32.14 10.57
N SER A 176 -1.67 32.69 9.79
CA SER A 176 -1.97 33.67 8.75
C SER A 176 -2.61 33.05 7.50
N ILE A 177 -2.53 31.72 7.36
CA ILE A 177 -3.15 30.95 6.27
C ILE A 177 -3.89 29.73 6.83
N ASN A 178 -5.14 29.52 6.39
CA ASN A 178 -5.87 28.32 6.75
C ASN A 178 -5.30 27.12 5.99
N ILE A 179 -4.79 26.13 6.73
CA ILE A 179 -4.20 24.90 6.19
C ILE A 179 -5.23 23.79 5.95
N CYS A 180 -6.48 23.98 6.39
CA CYS A 180 -7.54 22.98 6.29
C CYS A 180 -8.23 23.02 4.93
N LYS A 181 -8.78 21.87 4.51
CA LYS A 181 -9.76 21.85 3.42
C LYS A 181 -10.96 22.69 3.82
N THR A 182 -11.56 23.40 2.85
CA THR A 182 -12.71 24.30 3.10
C THR A 182 -13.83 24.15 2.07
N GLN A 183 -13.71 23.20 1.15
CA GLN A 183 -14.75 22.89 0.16
C GLN A 183 -15.79 21.94 0.75
N GLY A 184 -17.01 21.95 0.23
CA GLY A 184 -18.01 20.97 0.62
C GLY A 184 -18.37 20.99 2.10
N ALA A 185 -18.45 19.79 2.70
CA ALA A 185 -18.70 19.62 4.14
C ALA A 185 -17.58 20.20 5.03
N CYS A 186 -16.39 20.49 4.47
CA CYS A 186 -15.30 21.13 5.18
C CYS A 186 -15.44 22.66 5.30
N ALA A 187 -16.52 23.26 4.77
CA ALA A 187 -16.73 24.69 4.84
C ALA A 187 -16.70 25.21 6.30
N GLY A 188 -15.85 26.21 6.55
CA GLY A 188 -15.68 26.80 7.88
C GLY A 188 -14.71 26.05 8.81
N ALA A 189 -14.06 24.97 8.36
CA ALA A 189 -13.02 24.30 9.14
C ALA A 189 -11.86 25.25 9.46
N THR A 190 -11.42 25.23 10.72
CA THR A 190 -10.29 26.04 11.22
C THR A 190 -9.24 25.14 11.85
N ALA A 191 -7.98 25.57 11.77
CA ALA A 191 -6.87 24.90 12.45
C ALA A 191 -6.75 25.43 13.88
N ALA A 192 -6.61 24.51 14.83
CA ALA A 192 -6.36 24.81 16.24
C ALA A 192 -4.99 24.27 16.66
N CYS A 193 -4.26 25.04 17.46
CA CYS A 193 -3.00 24.59 18.02
C CYS A 193 -3.24 23.50 19.08
N LYS A 194 -2.48 22.40 18.98
CA LYS A 194 -2.47 21.27 19.92
C LYS A 194 -1.06 21.02 20.50
N GLY A 195 -0.27 22.08 20.60
CA GLY A 195 1.12 22.07 21.09
C GLY A 195 2.00 21.11 20.29
N LYS A 196 2.55 20.08 20.95
CA LYS A 196 3.46 19.10 20.32
C LYS A 196 2.86 18.34 19.13
N ASP A 197 1.53 18.33 19.00
CA ASP A 197 0.82 17.72 17.87
C ASP A 197 0.60 18.71 16.72
N GLY A 198 1.02 19.96 16.91
CA GLY A 198 1.00 21.04 15.93
C GLY A 198 -0.40 21.56 15.67
N TRP A 199 -0.59 22.09 14.45
CA TRP A 199 -1.88 22.57 13.99
C TRP A 199 -2.76 21.42 13.53
N VAL A 200 -3.95 21.33 14.13
CA VAL A 200 -4.94 20.29 13.83
C VAL A 200 -6.22 20.91 13.31
N CYS A 201 -6.68 20.43 12.15
CA CYS A 201 -7.92 20.87 11.53
C CYS A 201 -9.16 20.37 12.28
N GLN A 202 -10.08 21.28 12.54
CA GLN A 202 -11.37 21.00 13.14
C GLN A 202 -12.43 20.86 12.06
N TYR A 203 -12.71 19.62 11.69
CA TYR A 203 -13.76 19.28 10.74
C TYR A 203 -15.08 18.96 11.46
N GLY A 204 -16.20 19.23 10.78
CA GLY A 204 -17.54 18.88 11.25
C GLY A 204 -17.82 17.37 11.21
N PRO A 205 -18.96 16.92 11.76
CA PRO A 205 -19.32 15.51 11.83
C PRO A 205 -19.60 14.87 10.45
N ASP A 206 -19.74 15.69 9.42
CA ASP A 206 -20.05 15.27 8.05
C ASP A 206 -18.80 15.00 7.22
N VAL A 207 -17.60 15.22 7.76
CA VAL A 207 -16.32 15.01 7.07
C VAL A 207 -15.75 13.64 7.45
N GLU A 208 -15.42 12.83 6.45
CA GLU A 208 -14.80 11.53 6.64
C GLU A 208 -13.28 11.66 6.76
N LEU A 209 -12.74 11.32 7.92
CA LEU A 209 -11.30 11.32 8.17
C LEU A 209 -10.72 9.92 7.94
N LEU A 210 -9.47 9.87 7.48
CA LEU A 210 -8.76 8.62 7.25
C LEU A 210 -8.61 7.88 8.59
N PRO A 211 -9.10 6.64 8.75
CA PRO A 211 -8.93 5.88 9.97
C PRO A 211 -7.48 5.45 10.15
N CYS A 212 -7.05 5.36 11.40
CA CYS A 212 -5.70 4.96 11.75
C CYS A 212 -5.64 4.23 13.08
N THR A 213 -4.58 3.45 13.23
CA THR A 213 -4.16 2.79 14.48
C THR A 213 -2.77 3.24 14.91
N ALA A 214 -2.01 3.89 14.03
CA ALA A 214 -0.72 4.51 14.30
C ALA A 214 -0.44 5.67 13.32
N ASP A 215 0.52 6.53 13.65
CA ASP A 215 0.92 7.69 12.81
C ASP A 215 1.33 7.29 11.39
N ALA A 216 1.90 6.09 11.21
CA ALA A 216 2.30 5.58 9.91
C ALA A 216 1.13 5.47 8.92
N ASP A 217 -0.10 5.29 9.41
CA ASP A 217 -1.30 5.15 8.59
C ASP A 217 -1.72 6.48 7.94
N CYS A 218 -1.35 7.61 8.54
CA CYS A 218 -1.77 8.94 8.08
C CYS A 218 -0.92 9.48 6.92
N GLY A 219 0.28 8.93 6.70
CA GLY A 219 1.21 9.39 5.67
C GLY A 219 1.72 10.83 5.88
N ASN A 220 2.70 11.24 5.09
CA ASN A 220 3.23 12.63 5.07
C ASN A 220 3.56 13.24 6.46
N GLY A 221 3.98 12.41 7.43
CA GLY A 221 4.31 12.84 8.78
C GLY A 221 3.12 13.33 9.62
N GLN A 222 1.88 13.04 9.22
CA GLN A 222 0.68 13.36 9.99
C GLN A 222 0.51 12.41 11.17
N LYS A 223 -0.07 12.89 12.28
CA LYS A 223 -0.30 12.11 13.49
C LYS A 223 -1.71 11.52 13.54
N CYS A 224 -1.83 10.36 14.15
CA CYS A 224 -3.08 9.68 14.42
C CYS A 224 -3.66 10.12 15.77
N ASP A 225 -4.95 10.50 15.82
CA ASP A 225 -5.69 10.61 17.08
C ASP A 225 -6.15 9.20 17.47
N ILE A 226 -5.30 8.49 18.21
CA ILE A 226 -5.54 7.08 18.63
C ILE A 226 -6.84 6.93 19.42
N ALA A 227 -7.25 7.96 20.16
CA ALA A 227 -8.49 7.91 20.95
C ALA A 227 -9.73 7.93 20.05
N LYS A 228 -9.66 8.62 18.90
CA LYS A 228 -10.73 8.64 17.90
C LYS A 228 -10.54 7.64 16.76
N GLY A 229 -9.35 7.04 16.64
CA GLY A 229 -9.00 6.11 15.58
C GLY A 229 -8.95 6.75 14.18
N VAL A 230 -8.65 8.05 14.09
CA VAL A 230 -8.65 8.81 12.82
C VAL A 230 -7.48 9.79 12.73
N CYS A 231 -7.07 10.10 11.50
CA CYS A 231 -6.07 11.09 11.14
C CYS A 231 -6.74 12.47 11.03
N PRO A 232 -6.62 13.37 12.02
CA PRO A 232 -7.42 14.61 12.08
C PRO A 232 -7.17 15.59 10.92
N ASN A 233 -5.99 15.50 10.29
CA ASN A 233 -5.57 16.36 9.20
C ASN A 233 -5.68 15.70 7.82
N VAL A 234 -6.19 14.48 7.75
CA VAL A 234 -6.27 13.71 6.50
C VAL A 234 -7.73 13.37 6.24
N VAL A 235 -8.39 14.23 5.48
CA VAL A 235 -9.71 13.94 4.91
C VAL A 235 -9.55 12.80 3.93
N ARG A 236 -10.43 11.79 4.01
CA ARG A 236 -10.47 10.70 3.03
C ARG A 236 -10.63 11.27 1.62
N VAL A 237 -10.18 10.50 0.64
CA VAL A 237 -10.36 10.81 -0.79
C VAL A 237 -11.46 9.97 -1.42
N ASP A 238 -11.98 8.99 -0.68
CA ASP A 238 -13.07 8.11 -1.11
C ASP A 238 -14.22 8.28 -0.13
N GLU A 239 -15.34 8.80 -0.62
CA GLU A 239 -16.58 8.95 0.14
C GLU A 239 -17.26 7.60 0.35
N GLN A 240 -17.37 7.12 1.59
CA GLN A 240 -17.83 5.75 1.87
C GLN A 240 -19.36 5.61 1.94
N LEU A 241 -20.11 6.71 1.87
CA LEU A 241 -21.53 6.77 2.11
C LEU A 241 -22.29 7.41 0.93
N CYS A 242 -23.54 7.02 0.76
CA CYS A 242 -24.47 7.59 -0.22
C CYS A 242 -25.44 8.55 0.50
N ASP A 243 -24.92 9.41 1.39
CA ASP A 243 -25.75 10.17 2.30
C ASP A 243 -26.18 11.54 1.75
N GLY A 244 -25.64 11.95 0.60
CA GLY A 244 -25.88 13.23 -0.06
C GLY A 244 -25.03 14.37 0.50
N LYS A 245 -23.97 14.05 1.25
CA LYS A 245 -22.95 14.99 1.71
C LYS A 245 -21.69 14.85 0.86
N ASP A 246 -20.74 15.73 1.09
CA ASP A 246 -19.45 15.80 0.40
C ASP A 246 -18.38 15.51 1.46
N GLY A 247 -18.29 14.23 1.84
CA GLY A 247 -17.51 13.77 2.99
C GLY A 247 -16.00 13.81 2.77
N ASP A 248 -15.55 13.84 1.52
CA ASP A 248 -14.13 13.95 1.11
C ASP A 248 -13.70 15.39 0.76
N CYS A 249 -14.67 16.30 0.72
CA CYS A 249 -14.51 17.73 0.50
C CYS A 249 -13.89 18.07 -0.86
N ASP A 250 -14.35 17.39 -1.92
CA ASP A 250 -13.93 17.60 -3.30
C ASP A 250 -14.86 18.55 -4.10
N GLY A 251 -15.97 18.96 -3.49
CA GLY A 251 -16.97 19.86 -4.06
C GLY A 251 -18.17 19.15 -4.68
N LYS A 252 -18.26 17.82 -4.58
CA LYS A 252 -19.40 17.06 -5.06
C LYS A 252 -19.86 16.07 -3.99
N ALA A 253 -21.15 15.81 -3.99
CA ALA A 253 -21.76 14.87 -3.06
C ALA A 253 -21.94 13.51 -3.73
N ASP A 254 -21.68 12.45 -2.96
CA ASP A 254 -21.74 11.04 -3.35
C ASP A 254 -20.84 10.71 -4.56
N ASP A 255 -19.58 11.16 -4.51
CA ASP A 255 -18.62 11.04 -5.62
C ASP A 255 -18.01 9.62 -5.75
N PRO A 256 -17.55 9.23 -6.95
CA PRO A 256 -17.21 7.83 -7.24
C PRO A 256 -15.97 7.34 -6.50
N TRP A 257 -16.09 6.17 -5.83
CA TRP A 257 -14.98 5.43 -5.22
C TRP A 257 -13.91 5.12 -6.27
N ASP A 258 -12.74 5.75 -6.23
CA ASP A 258 -11.67 5.51 -7.22
C ASP A 258 -10.65 4.49 -6.66
N SER A 259 -10.98 3.20 -6.77
CA SER A 259 -9.99 2.11 -6.75
C SER A 259 -9.99 1.33 -8.08
N PRO A 260 -8.81 1.05 -8.68
CA PRO A 260 -8.71 0.58 -10.05
C PRO A 260 -8.94 -0.93 -10.13
N GLY A 261 -10.14 -1.34 -10.53
CA GLY A 261 -10.39 -2.73 -10.92
C GLY A 261 -11.78 -3.01 -11.48
N LEU A 262 -12.82 -2.35 -10.98
CA LEU A 262 -14.20 -2.48 -11.45
C LEU A 262 -14.86 -1.13 -11.19
N SER A 263 -15.41 -0.48 -12.21
CA SER A 263 -15.98 0.87 -12.09
C SER A 263 -17.08 0.91 -11.02
N THR A 264 -16.82 1.58 -9.89
CA THR A 264 -17.70 1.67 -8.71
C THR A 264 -18.57 2.92 -8.71
N LYS A 265 -18.85 3.54 -9.86
CA LYS A 265 -19.63 4.79 -9.90
C LYS A 265 -21.13 4.51 -9.83
N LEU A 266 -21.87 5.38 -9.17
CA LEU A 266 -23.33 5.40 -9.22
C LEU A 266 -23.79 5.49 -10.69
N GLY A 267 -24.57 4.50 -11.15
CA GLY A 267 -25.04 4.41 -12.53
C GLY A 267 -24.18 3.56 -13.48
N ASP A 268 -22.93 3.23 -13.12
CA ASP A 268 -22.07 2.36 -13.92
C ASP A 268 -22.57 0.91 -13.93
N GLU A 269 -22.19 0.17 -14.98
CA GLU A 269 -22.52 -1.24 -15.07
C GLU A 269 -21.78 -2.06 -14.00
N CYS A 270 -22.52 -2.93 -13.33
CA CYS A 270 -21.99 -3.82 -12.31
C CYS A 270 -22.22 -5.27 -12.72
N GLU A 271 -21.19 -6.10 -12.52
CA GLU A 271 -21.29 -7.54 -12.66
C GLU A 271 -21.79 -8.12 -11.34
N VAL A 272 -23.01 -8.67 -11.34
CA VAL A 272 -23.48 -9.47 -10.21
C VAL A 272 -23.00 -10.89 -10.43
N VAL A 273 -21.90 -11.27 -9.77
CA VAL A 273 -21.75 -12.67 -9.39
C VAL A 273 -22.88 -12.92 -8.41
N LYS A 274 -23.94 -13.64 -8.83
CA LYS A 274 -25.08 -13.94 -7.96
C LYS A 274 -24.59 -14.67 -6.72
N ALA A 275 -24.36 -13.90 -5.67
CA ALA A 275 -24.51 -14.38 -4.32
C ALA A 275 -25.99 -14.76 -4.17
N CYS A 276 -26.29 -16.04 -4.31
CA CYS A 276 -26.67 -16.80 -3.13
C CYS A 276 -27.65 -16.11 -2.17
N PRO A 277 -28.92 -16.52 -2.14
CA PRO A 277 -29.95 -15.67 -1.55
C PRO A 277 -30.03 -15.85 -0.03
N ASN A 278 -29.11 -15.24 0.74
CA ASN A 278 -29.27 -15.02 2.18
C ASN A 278 -28.40 -13.89 2.78
N GLY A 279 -27.78 -13.02 1.96
CA GLY A 279 -26.77 -12.09 2.48
C GLY A 279 -25.54 -12.81 3.04
N ASN A 280 -25.44 -14.11 2.79
CA ASN A 280 -24.26 -14.92 2.92
C ASN A 280 -23.71 -15.13 1.50
N SER A 281 -22.42 -14.93 1.33
CA SER A 281 -21.72 -15.03 0.05
C SER A 281 -21.62 -16.48 -0.50
N ASP A 282 -22.50 -17.43 -0.12
CA ASP A 282 -22.24 -18.89 -0.20
C ASP A 282 -23.33 -19.85 -0.74
N CYS A 283 -24.54 -19.39 -1.00
CA CYS A 283 -25.61 -20.02 -1.81
C CYS A 283 -26.57 -20.90 -1.06
N ASP A 284 -27.57 -20.23 -0.48
CA ASP A 284 -28.75 -20.93 -0.04
C ASP A 284 -29.97 -20.02 0.00
N THR A 285 -31.03 -20.34 -0.76
CA THR A 285 -32.26 -20.90 -0.18
C THR A 285 -33.43 -21.04 -1.16
N ALA A 286 -34.05 -22.21 -1.04
CA ALA A 286 -35.49 -22.49 -1.07
C ALA A 286 -36.26 -22.15 -2.35
N GLY A 287 -35.97 -22.89 -3.42
CA GLY A 287 -36.78 -22.88 -4.64
C GLY A 287 -36.36 -23.87 -5.72
N GLY A 288 -35.92 -25.07 -5.36
CA GLY A 288 -35.98 -26.23 -6.27
C GLY A 288 -35.02 -26.26 -7.47
N SER A 289 -33.82 -25.71 -7.39
CA SER A 289 -32.75 -26.01 -8.37
C SER A 289 -31.42 -26.27 -7.66
N SER A 290 -30.87 -27.45 -7.97
CA SER A 290 -29.72 -28.11 -7.37
C SER A 290 -28.43 -27.29 -7.40
N CYS A 291 -27.93 -26.88 -6.24
CA CYS A 291 -26.51 -26.59 -6.04
C CYS A 291 -25.76 -27.94 -6.14
N VAL A 292 -25.05 -28.17 -7.25
CA VAL A 292 -24.11 -29.30 -7.34
C VAL A 292 -22.76 -28.78 -6.85
N SER A 293 -22.28 -29.32 -5.73
CA SER A 293 -20.92 -29.17 -5.17
C SER A 293 -20.39 -27.75 -4.82
N GLY A 294 -21.23 -26.83 -4.37
CA GLY A 294 -20.76 -25.67 -3.59
C GLY A 294 -19.81 -24.68 -4.29
N MET A 295 -19.93 -24.51 -5.62
CA MET A 295 -19.18 -23.48 -6.35
C MET A 295 -20.14 -22.49 -7.02
N CYS A 296 -20.08 -21.24 -6.58
CA CYS A 296 -20.70 -20.10 -7.26
C CYS A 296 -19.62 -19.50 -8.14
N THR A 297 -19.45 -20.08 -9.33
CA THR A 297 -18.56 -19.46 -10.32
C THR A 297 -19.19 -18.16 -10.79
N PRO A 298 -18.42 -17.06 -10.94
CA PRO A 298 -18.85 -15.89 -11.68
C PRO A 298 -19.46 -16.37 -12.98
N LYS A 299 -20.73 -16.06 -13.23
CA LYS A 299 -21.39 -16.46 -14.47
C LYS A 299 -20.65 -15.76 -15.62
N LYS A 300 -19.93 -16.53 -16.43
CA LYS A 300 -19.18 -15.99 -17.57
C LYS A 300 -20.02 -16.04 -18.83
N GLY A 301 -19.60 -15.29 -19.85
CA GLY A 301 -20.24 -15.32 -21.15
C GLY A 301 -21.72 -14.92 -21.12
N ARG A 302 -22.57 -15.70 -21.79
CA ARG A 302 -24.02 -15.44 -21.90
C ARG A 302 -24.76 -15.52 -20.58
N CYS A 303 -24.19 -16.21 -19.61
CA CYS A 303 -24.78 -16.45 -18.30
C CYS A 303 -24.62 -15.24 -17.38
N ARG A 304 -23.75 -14.28 -17.74
CA ARG A 304 -23.43 -13.11 -16.92
C ARG A 304 -24.66 -12.25 -16.70
N ASP A 305 -24.97 -12.01 -15.43
CA ASP A 305 -25.97 -11.03 -15.02
C ASP A 305 -25.36 -9.62 -15.13
N VAL A 306 -26.12 -8.65 -15.65
CA VAL A 306 -25.68 -7.25 -15.81
C VAL A 306 -26.62 -6.33 -15.05
N GLY A 307 -26.06 -5.46 -14.19
CA GLY A 307 -26.80 -4.46 -13.43
C GLY A 307 -26.23 -3.05 -13.56
N SER A 308 -26.78 -2.10 -12.80
CA SER A 308 -26.13 -0.82 -12.50
C SER A 308 -26.04 -0.57 -11.01
N TYR A 309 -24.95 0.04 -10.55
CA TYR A 309 -24.83 0.47 -9.16
C TYR A 309 -25.87 1.56 -8.84
N VAL A 310 -26.52 1.40 -7.69
CA VAL A 310 -27.48 2.35 -7.10
C VAL A 310 -27.15 2.52 -5.61
N CYS A 311 -27.51 3.65 -5.01
CA CYS A 311 -27.39 3.79 -3.56
C CYS A 311 -28.35 2.84 -2.83
N LYS A 312 -27.85 2.19 -1.78
CA LYS A 312 -28.69 1.41 -0.86
C LYS A 312 -29.73 2.31 -0.22
N ALA A 313 -30.89 1.73 0.10
CA ALA A 313 -31.98 2.45 0.77
C ALA A 313 -31.57 3.05 2.13
N ASP A 314 -30.60 2.44 2.82
CA ASP A 314 -30.08 2.89 4.12
C ASP A 314 -28.91 3.87 4.03
N LYS A 315 -28.50 4.26 2.81
CA LYS A 315 -27.39 5.18 2.51
C LYS A 315 -26.00 4.68 2.94
N SER A 316 -25.87 3.42 3.35
CA SER A 316 -24.59 2.83 3.82
C SER A 316 -23.60 2.49 2.69
N GLY A 317 -23.89 2.90 1.45
CA GLY A 317 -23.05 2.65 0.27
C GLY A 317 -23.85 2.23 -0.96
N LEU A 318 -23.16 1.66 -1.95
CA LEU A 318 -23.75 1.22 -3.22
C LEU A 318 -24.20 -0.26 -3.18
N GLU A 319 -25.23 -0.59 -3.95
CA GLU A 319 -25.65 -1.94 -4.29
C GLU A 319 -25.87 -2.10 -5.80
N CYS A 320 -25.66 -3.29 -6.33
CA CYS A 320 -25.86 -3.55 -7.76
C CYS A 320 -27.33 -3.92 -8.04
N LYS A 321 -28.02 -3.09 -8.83
CA LYS A 321 -29.38 -3.36 -9.28
C LYS A 321 -29.38 -4.02 -10.66
N LEU A 322 -29.82 -5.27 -10.72
CA LEU A 322 -29.90 -6.03 -11.98
C LEU A 322 -30.79 -5.34 -13.03
N LYS A 323 -30.22 -5.13 -14.22
CA LYS A 323 -30.92 -4.64 -15.42
C LYS A 323 -31.34 -5.80 -16.31
N THR A 324 -30.41 -6.73 -16.54
CA THR A 324 -30.61 -7.89 -17.42
C THR A 324 -30.05 -9.14 -16.74
N ALA A 325 -30.92 -10.14 -16.56
CA ALA A 325 -30.47 -11.46 -16.12
C ALA A 325 -29.74 -12.17 -17.27
N GLY A 326 -28.69 -12.91 -16.94
CA GLY A 326 -27.98 -13.75 -17.90
C GLY A 326 -28.88 -14.83 -18.49
N ALA A 327 -28.53 -15.30 -19.68
CA ALA A 327 -29.24 -16.35 -20.39
C ALA A 327 -29.20 -17.69 -19.62
N ALA A 328 -30.21 -18.53 -19.84
CA ALA A 328 -30.22 -19.89 -19.31
C ALA A 328 -29.10 -20.75 -19.93
N PRO A 329 -28.58 -21.75 -19.18
CA PRO A 329 -27.62 -22.72 -19.68
C PRO A 329 -28.03 -23.34 -21.02
N GLY A 330 -27.11 -23.36 -21.97
CA GLY A 330 -27.23 -23.97 -23.28
C GLY A 330 -26.19 -25.08 -23.49
N ALA A 331 -26.19 -25.66 -24.69
CA ALA A 331 -25.12 -26.56 -25.11
C ALA A 331 -23.90 -25.75 -25.54
N GLU A 332 -22.72 -26.25 -25.22
CA GLU A 332 -21.45 -25.62 -25.54
C GLU A 332 -21.16 -25.66 -27.04
N THR A 333 -20.76 -24.51 -27.56
CA THR A 333 -20.28 -24.34 -28.93
C THR A 333 -18.95 -23.61 -28.86
N CYS A 334 -18.04 -23.90 -29.79
CA CYS A 334 -16.69 -23.33 -29.76
C CYS A 334 -16.72 -21.86 -30.20
N ASN A 335 -17.07 -20.96 -29.28
CA ASN A 335 -17.40 -19.56 -29.54
C ASN A 335 -16.77 -18.57 -28.53
N GLY A 336 -16.01 -19.06 -27.55
CA GLY A 336 -15.35 -18.23 -26.53
C GLY A 336 -16.30 -17.76 -25.43
N ILE A 337 -17.48 -18.38 -25.32
CA ILE A 337 -18.52 -18.09 -24.34
C ILE A 337 -18.73 -19.35 -23.51
N ASP A 338 -18.88 -19.18 -22.19
CA ASP A 338 -19.42 -20.23 -21.32
C ASP A 338 -20.94 -20.31 -21.58
N ASP A 339 -21.35 -21.26 -22.40
CA ASP A 339 -22.73 -21.42 -22.86
C ASP A 339 -23.60 -22.16 -21.84
N ASN A 340 -23.02 -23.10 -21.09
CA ASN A 340 -23.67 -24.00 -20.13
C ASN A 340 -23.62 -23.46 -18.68
N CYS A 341 -22.98 -22.31 -18.48
CA CYS A 341 -22.87 -21.60 -17.21
C CYS A 341 -22.12 -22.37 -16.11
N ASN A 342 -21.18 -23.26 -16.45
CA ASN A 342 -20.42 -24.02 -15.46
C ASN A 342 -19.12 -23.32 -15.01
N GLY A 343 -18.81 -22.16 -15.60
CA GLY A 343 -17.62 -21.35 -15.30
C GLY A 343 -16.38 -21.69 -16.15
N ILE A 344 -16.49 -22.68 -17.04
CA ILE A 344 -15.44 -23.12 -17.97
C ILE A 344 -15.90 -22.78 -19.39
N VAL A 345 -15.14 -21.92 -20.06
CA VAL A 345 -15.44 -21.52 -21.43
C VAL A 345 -15.15 -22.67 -22.41
N ASP A 346 -16.09 -22.96 -23.30
CA ASP A 346 -16.01 -23.97 -24.36
C ASP A 346 -15.64 -25.40 -23.87
N ASP A 347 -16.15 -25.86 -22.73
CA ASP A 347 -16.01 -27.26 -22.33
C ASP A 347 -17.04 -28.16 -23.04
N ASN A 348 -16.74 -29.43 -23.31
CA ASN A 348 -17.74 -30.36 -23.90
C ASN A 348 -18.44 -29.86 -25.19
N VAL A 349 -17.76 -29.04 -26.01
CA VAL A 349 -18.34 -28.45 -27.23
C VAL A 349 -18.95 -29.48 -28.18
N THR A 350 -20.07 -29.11 -28.78
CA THR A 350 -20.88 -30.01 -29.62
C THR A 350 -20.67 -29.81 -31.12
N ASP A 351 -20.04 -28.70 -31.52
CA ASP A 351 -19.84 -28.31 -32.91
C ASP A 351 -18.43 -28.61 -33.46
N GLU A 352 -17.53 -29.12 -32.61
CA GLU A 352 -16.18 -29.52 -33.02
C GLU A 352 -16.17 -30.70 -33.99
N GLN A 353 -15.46 -30.53 -35.12
CA GLN A 353 -15.44 -31.52 -36.20
C GLN A 353 -14.12 -32.29 -36.27
N TRP A 354 -14.22 -33.60 -36.05
CA TRP A 354 -13.15 -34.58 -36.23
C TRP A 354 -13.39 -35.44 -37.46
N VAL A 355 -12.31 -35.82 -38.15
CA VAL A 355 -12.32 -36.79 -39.24
C VAL A 355 -11.50 -38.01 -38.82
N THR A 356 -12.08 -39.20 -38.99
CA THR A 356 -11.38 -40.47 -38.75
C THR A 356 -10.52 -40.85 -39.96
N VAL A 357 -9.23 -41.05 -39.73
CA VAL A 357 -8.24 -41.48 -40.73
C VAL A 357 -7.59 -42.76 -40.22
N GLY A 358 -8.06 -43.90 -40.72
CA GLY A 358 -7.58 -45.21 -40.25
C GLY A 358 -7.81 -45.39 -38.76
N VAL A 359 -6.73 -45.29 -37.96
CA VAL A 359 -6.71 -45.58 -36.52
C VAL A 359 -6.65 -44.33 -35.63
N PHE A 360 -6.73 -43.13 -36.20
CA PHE A 360 -6.69 -41.88 -35.44
C PHE A 360 -7.75 -40.90 -35.94
N GLN A 361 -8.04 -39.90 -35.13
CA GLN A 361 -8.86 -38.76 -35.54
C GLN A 361 -7.98 -37.53 -35.69
N ILE A 362 -8.36 -36.68 -36.64
CA ILE A 362 -7.71 -35.39 -36.90
C ILE A 362 -8.77 -34.31 -37.02
N PHE A 363 -8.46 -33.12 -36.53
CA PHE A 363 -9.26 -31.92 -36.77
C PHE A 363 -9.53 -31.74 -38.27
N LYS A 364 -10.80 -31.55 -38.61
CA LYS A 364 -11.28 -31.41 -39.98
C LYS A 364 -10.71 -30.16 -40.65
N TYR A 365 -10.62 -29.07 -39.90
CA TYR A 365 -10.05 -27.80 -40.29
C TYR A 365 -8.77 -27.51 -39.49
N GLU A 366 -7.97 -26.55 -39.92
CA GLU A 366 -6.95 -25.96 -39.04
C GLU A 366 -7.59 -25.52 -37.72
N ALA A 367 -6.84 -25.60 -36.63
CA ALA A 367 -7.31 -25.08 -35.35
C ALA A 367 -7.58 -23.58 -35.47
N SER A 368 -8.67 -23.12 -34.88
CA SER A 368 -9.04 -21.71 -34.74
C SER A 368 -9.18 -21.36 -33.26
N ARG A 369 -9.05 -20.07 -32.93
CA ARG A 369 -9.37 -19.59 -31.58
C ARG A 369 -10.90 -19.54 -31.42
N PRO A 370 -11.42 -19.71 -30.20
CA PRO A 370 -12.87 -19.65 -29.98
C PRO A 370 -13.50 -18.31 -30.38
N ASP A 371 -12.79 -17.21 -30.17
CA ASP A 371 -13.20 -15.85 -30.51
C ASP A 371 -12.91 -15.46 -31.98
N ALA A 372 -12.37 -16.38 -32.78
CA ALA A 372 -12.15 -16.14 -34.20
C ALA A 372 -13.49 -16.00 -34.95
N ASN A 373 -13.47 -15.32 -36.09
CA ASN A 373 -14.61 -15.27 -37.02
C ASN A 373 -14.09 -15.14 -38.47
N THR A 374 -14.94 -14.71 -39.40
CA THR A 374 -14.57 -14.60 -40.81
C THR A 374 -13.61 -13.44 -41.13
N THR A 375 -13.43 -12.49 -40.21
CA THR A 375 -12.63 -11.28 -40.42
C THR A 375 -11.48 -11.14 -39.42
N THR A 376 -11.55 -11.77 -38.24
CA THR A 376 -10.48 -11.78 -37.24
C THR A 376 -10.08 -13.20 -36.84
N ALA A 377 -8.78 -13.43 -36.65
CA ALA A 377 -8.22 -14.70 -36.18
C ALA A 377 -8.40 -14.93 -34.66
N GLY A 378 -8.96 -13.94 -33.95
CA GLY A 378 -9.10 -13.95 -32.50
C GLY A 378 -7.81 -13.56 -31.77
N ILE A 379 -7.93 -13.21 -30.50
CA ILE A 379 -6.80 -12.89 -29.61
C ILE A 379 -6.69 -13.86 -28.42
N GLU A 380 -7.74 -14.65 -28.16
CA GLU A 380 -7.83 -15.60 -27.06
C GLU A 380 -6.74 -16.69 -27.21
N SER A 381 -5.66 -16.61 -26.42
CA SER A 381 -4.46 -17.46 -26.54
C SER A 381 -4.35 -18.53 -25.47
N ALA A 382 -5.18 -18.44 -24.43
CA ALA A 382 -5.15 -19.34 -23.29
C ALA A 382 -6.15 -20.48 -23.40
N GLY A 383 -7.08 -20.42 -24.36
CA GLY A 383 -8.21 -21.31 -24.44
C GLY A 383 -8.00 -22.49 -25.36
N ARG A 384 -9.13 -23.15 -25.58
CA ARG A 384 -9.27 -24.43 -26.27
C ARG A 384 -9.23 -24.21 -27.78
N PRO A 385 -8.48 -25.01 -28.56
CA PRO A 385 -8.53 -24.90 -30.02
C PRO A 385 -9.85 -25.45 -30.58
N CYS A 386 -10.42 -24.77 -31.57
CA CYS A 386 -11.67 -25.14 -32.25
C CYS A 386 -11.43 -25.68 -33.66
N SER A 387 -12.13 -26.74 -34.05
CA SER A 387 -12.21 -27.20 -35.45
C SER A 387 -13.62 -27.04 -36.00
N VAL A 388 -13.93 -25.83 -36.45
CA VAL A 388 -15.26 -25.41 -36.93
C VAL A 388 -15.11 -24.60 -38.24
N PRO A 389 -16.11 -24.57 -39.13
CA PRO A 389 -16.03 -23.82 -40.39
C PRO A 389 -16.15 -22.30 -40.18
N ASN A 390 -15.81 -21.52 -41.21
CA ASN A 390 -15.95 -20.04 -41.22
C ASN A 390 -15.19 -19.31 -40.11
N ARG A 391 -13.99 -19.78 -39.76
CA ARG A 391 -13.06 -19.12 -38.84
C ARG A 391 -11.72 -18.90 -39.50
N LEU A 392 -11.06 -17.77 -39.25
CA LEU A 392 -9.65 -17.67 -39.59
C LEU A 392 -8.82 -18.64 -38.72
N PRO A 393 -7.79 -19.30 -39.28
CA PRO A 393 -6.98 -20.25 -38.54
C PRO A 393 -6.17 -19.55 -37.44
N TRP A 394 -5.93 -20.26 -36.34
CA TRP A 394 -5.01 -19.85 -35.28
C TRP A 394 -3.57 -19.93 -35.81
N ALA A 395 -3.18 -18.84 -36.47
CA ALA A 395 -1.84 -18.63 -36.98
C ALA A 395 -1.00 -17.80 -36.00
N ASN A 396 0.27 -17.57 -36.34
CA ASN A 396 1.23 -16.89 -35.46
C ASN A 396 1.28 -17.59 -34.09
N VAL A 397 1.66 -18.87 -34.09
CA VAL A 397 1.70 -19.71 -32.88
C VAL A 397 2.99 -20.51 -32.83
N THR A 398 3.59 -20.60 -31.64
CA THR A 398 4.78 -21.42 -31.38
C THR A 398 4.41 -22.89 -31.23
N ARG A 399 5.40 -23.79 -31.37
CA ARG A 399 5.18 -25.23 -31.19
C ARG A 399 4.68 -25.60 -29.79
N THR A 400 5.09 -24.86 -28.76
CA THR A 400 4.71 -25.13 -27.36
C THR A 400 3.27 -24.72 -27.12
N GLU A 401 2.85 -23.56 -27.64
CA GLU A 401 1.46 -23.11 -27.58
C GLU A 401 0.53 -24.06 -28.35
N ALA A 402 0.91 -24.47 -29.56
CA ALA A 402 0.13 -25.41 -30.36
C ALA A 402 -0.03 -26.79 -29.66
N LEU A 403 1.04 -27.29 -29.04
CA LEU A 403 0.99 -28.53 -28.25
C LEU A 403 0.06 -28.38 -27.04
N ALA A 404 0.21 -27.30 -26.27
CA ALA A 404 -0.61 -27.03 -25.09
C ALA A 404 -2.09 -26.87 -25.47
N ALA A 405 -2.39 -26.18 -26.58
CA ALA A 405 -3.75 -26.05 -27.10
C ALA A 405 -4.37 -27.43 -27.39
N CYS A 406 -3.67 -28.31 -28.14
CA CYS A 406 -4.22 -29.64 -28.43
C CYS A 406 -4.43 -30.51 -27.20
N GLN A 407 -3.64 -30.33 -26.14
CA GLN A 407 -3.84 -31.04 -24.88
C GLN A 407 -5.16 -30.66 -24.19
N ARG A 408 -5.65 -29.42 -24.36
CA ARG A 408 -6.93 -28.96 -23.78
C ARG A 408 -8.16 -29.66 -24.36
N VAL A 409 -8.05 -30.23 -25.56
CA VAL A 409 -9.12 -31.05 -26.19
C VAL A 409 -8.91 -32.55 -25.98
N GLY A 410 -8.03 -32.93 -25.05
CA GLY A 410 -7.63 -34.33 -24.85
C GLY A 410 -6.88 -34.93 -26.04
N GLY A 411 -6.38 -34.08 -26.94
CA GLY A 411 -5.63 -34.46 -28.12
C GLY A 411 -4.14 -34.12 -27.99
N ARG A 412 -3.48 -34.12 -29.14
CA ARG A 412 -2.06 -33.80 -29.30
C ARG A 412 -1.80 -33.27 -30.70
N LEU A 413 -0.60 -32.75 -30.96
CA LEU A 413 -0.18 -32.53 -32.33
C LEU A 413 -0.10 -33.85 -33.11
N CYS A 414 -0.44 -33.80 -34.38
CA CYS A 414 -0.33 -34.94 -35.28
C CYS A 414 1.14 -35.35 -35.48
N THR A 415 1.41 -36.65 -35.62
CA THR A 415 2.74 -37.07 -36.10
C THR A 415 2.89 -36.74 -37.58
N VAL A 416 4.13 -36.62 -38.07
CA VAL A 416 4.44 -36.49 -39.49
C VAL A 416 3.71 -37.55 -40.33
N ALA A 417 3.74 -38.82 -39.89
CA ALA A 417 3.10 -39.93 -40.58
C ALA A 417 1.56 -39.78 -40.61
N GLN A 418 0.94 -39.42 -39.48
CA GLN A 418 -0.50 -39.19 -39.40
C GLN A 418 -0.94 -38.02 -40.29
N TRP A 419 -0.25 -36.90 -40.19
CA TRP A 419 -0.54 -35.71 -40.98
C TRP A 419 -0.42 -36.00 -42.48
N GLN A 420 0.64 -36.70 -42.89
CA GLN A 420 0.87 -37.06 -44.29
C GLN A 420 -0.18 -38.06 -44.79
N GLN A 421 -0.59 -39.04 -43.99
CA GLN A 421 -1.68 -39.96 -44.36
C GLN A 421 -3.02 -39.22 -44.53
N ALA A 422 -3.33 -38.31 -43.61
CA ALA A 422 -4.51 -37.45 -43.68
C ALA A 422 -4.47 -36.55 -44.92
N CYS A 423 -3.32 -35.95 -45.24
CA CYS A 423 -3.16 -35.10 -46.41
C CYS A 423 -3.41 -35.89 -47.70
N ARG A 424 -2.75 -37.03 -47.88
CA ARG A 424 -2.71 -37.79 -49.15
C ARG A 424 -4.00 -38.53 -49.51
N GLY A 425 -5.01 -38.49 -48.63
CA GLY A 425 -6.26 -39.19 -48.88
C GLY A 425 -6.11 -40.73 -48.88
N PRO A 426 -7.22 -41.47 -49.03
CA PRO A 426 -7.18 -42.93 -49.22
C PRO A 426 -6.39 -43.37 -50.46
N SER A 427 -6.28 -42.50 -51.46
CA SER A 427 -5.62 -42.76 -52.74
C SER A 427 -4.11 -42.48 -52.73
N ASN A 428 -3.52 -42.13 -51.59
CA ASN A 428 -2.08 -41.94 -51.44
C ASN A 428 -1.46 -40.91 -52.41
N THR A 429 -2.16 -39.82 -52.69
CA THR A 429 -1.78 -38.82 -53.71
C THR A 429 -0.67 -37.87 -53.26
N ASN A 430 -0.08 -37.10 -54.17
CA ASN A 430 0.98 -36.11 -53.87
C ASN A 430 0.46 -34.81 -53.25
N TRP A 431 -0.75 -34.40 -53.62
CA TRP A 431 -1.53 -33.31 -53.02
C TRP A 431 -2.86 -33.86 -52.51
N PRO A 432 -3.59 -33.14 -51.64
CA PRO A 432 -4.86 -33.62 -51.10
C PRO A 432 -5.90 -34.03 -52.14
N TYR A 433 -5.79 -33.45 -53.33
CA TYR A 433 -6.73 -33.58 -54.43
C TYR A 433 -6.19 -34.38 -55.64
N GLY A 434 -4.96 -34.90 -55.62
CA GLY A 434 -4.41 -35.64 -56.76
C GLY A 434 -2.89 -35.65 -56.88
N ASN A 435 -2.38 -36.26 -57.95
CA ASN A 435 -0.96 -36.39 -58.25
C ASN A 435 -0.41 -35.28 -59.16
N THR A 436 -1.26 -34.35 -59.59
CA THR A 436 -0.89 -33.20 -60.43
C THR A 436 -1.21 -31.93 -59.67
N PHE A 437 -0.24 -31.04 -59.56
CA PHE A 437 -0.43 -29.75 -58.91
C PHE A 437 -1.40 -28.88 -59.70
N ASP A 438 -2.28 -28.19 -58.97
CA ASP A 438 -3.29 -27.28 -59.50
C ASP A 438 -3.31 -26.05 -58.59
N GLY A 439 -2.73 -24.95 -59.07
CA GLY A 439 -2.59 -23.71 -58.31
C GLY A 439 -3.93 -23.05 -57.96
N SER A 440 -5.04 -23.47 -58.59
CA SER A 440 -6.38 -22.93 -58.32
C SER A 440 -7.13 -23.66 -57.21
N ARG A 441 -6.56 -24.73 -56.63
CA ARG A 441 -7.27 -25.56 -55.65
C ARG A 441 -7.09 -25.14 -54.21
N CYS A 442 -5.86 -24.86 -53.81
CA CYS A 442 -5.51 -24.63 -52.41
C CYS A 442 -4.85 -23.27 -52.24
N ASN A 443 -5.10 -22.62 -51.11
CA ASN A 443 -4.62 -21.27 -50.83
C ASN A 443 -3.09 -21.24 -50.68
N GLY A 444 -2.36 -21.12 -51.78
CA GLY A 444 -0.94 -20.79 -51.82
C GLY A 444 -0.71 -19.64 -52.78
N ARG A 445 0.55 -19.27 -53.04
CA ARG A 445 0.85 -18.06 -53.83
C ARG A 445 0.28 -18.09 -55.25
N ALA A 446 0.06 -19.28 -55.82
CA ALA A 446 -0.53 -19.45 -57.15
C ALA A 446 -2.06 -19.27 -57.16
N TYR A 447 -2.73 -19.40 -56.01
CA TYR A 447 -4.18 -19.31 -55.87
C TYR A 447 -4.66 -17.86 -55.85
N ASP A 448 -4.01 -17.03 -55.05
CA ASP A 448 -4.22 -15.59 -55.05
C ASP A 448 -2.88 -14.86 -55.01
N PRO A 449 -2.24 -14.62 -56.18
CA PRO A 449 -0.92 -13.99 -56.24
C PRO A 449 -0.93 -12.52 -55.78
N THR A 450 -2.12 -11.95 -55.55
CA THR A 450 -2.30 -10.56 -55.12
C THR A 450 -2.64 -10.45 -53.64
N LYS A 451 -3.14 -11.51 -53.01
CA LYS A 451 -3.51 -11.55 -51.60
C LYS A 451 -2.84 -12.75 -50.92
N ASP A 452 -1.63 -12.52 -50.43
CA ASP A 452 -0.92 -13.44 -49.53
C ASP A 452 -1.54 -13.35 -48.11
N ALA A 453 -2.72 -13.93 -47.92
CA ALA A 453 -3.44 -13.94 -46.64
C ALA A 453 -4.16 -15.27 -46.35
N PRO A 454 -4.39 -15.63 -45.08
CA PRO A 454 -5.15 -16.83 -44.75
C PRO A 454 -6.63 -16.66 -45.14
N LEU A 455 -7.23 -17.73 -45.62
CA LEU A 455 -8.68 -17.85 -45.81
C LEU A 455 -9.29 -18.52 -44.58
N VAL A 456 -10.59 -18.31 -44.41
CA VAL A 456 -11.36 -19.00 -43.38
C VAL A 456 -11.33 -20.50 -43.63
N THR A 457 -11.30 -21.27 -42.54
CA THR A 457 -11.50 -22.72 -42.50
C THR A 457 -12.68 -23.10 -43.40
N GLN A 458 -12.53 -24.17 -44.18
CA GLN A 458 -13.43 -24.64 -45.26
C GLN A 458 -13.18 -23.99 -46.63
N LEU A 459 -12.42 -22.90 -46.73
CA LEU A 459 -12.05 -22.29 -48.00
C LEU A 459 -10.55 -22.44 -48.32
N PRO A 460 -10.19 -22.69 -49.59
CA PRO A 460 -11.09 -22.92 -50.73
C PRO A 460 -11.82 -24.26 -50.61
N ALA A 461 -13.10 -24.31 -51.00
CA ALA A 461 -13.93 -25.50 -50.81
C ALA A 461 -13.40 -26.75 -51.53
N GLN A 462 -12.61 -26.54 -52.59
CA GLN A 462 -11.96 -27.58 -53.37
C GLN A 462 -10.60 -28.03 -52.79
N CYS A 463 -10.07 -27.36 -51.76
CA CYS A 463 -8.85 -27.75 -51.07
C CYS A 463 -9.14 -28.80 -49.99
N VAL A 464 -9.51 -29.99 -50.42
CA VAL A 464 -10.02 -31.03 -49.53
C VAL A 464 -9.33 -32.36 -49.77
N SER A 465 -8.91 -33.01 -48.68
CA SER A 465 -8.51 -34.42 -48.70
C SER A 465 -9.73 -35.31 -48.50
N PRO A 466 -9.97 -36.33 -49.33
CA PRO A 466 -11.23 -37.10 -49.36
C PRO A 466 -11.29 -38.19 -48.27
N TRP A 467 -11.24 -37.78 -47.00
CA TRP A 467 -11.45 -38.63 -45.81
C TRP A 467 -12.73 -38.23 -45.05
N PRO A 468 -13.57 -39.18 -44.58
CA PRO A 468 -13.41 -40.62 -44.69
C PRO A 468 -13.72 -41.12 -46.11
N ALA A 469 -13.09 -42.24 -46.49
CA ALA A 469 -13.25 -42.82 -47.82
C ALA A 469 -14.75 -43.07 -48.14
N GLY A 470 -15.23 -42.52 -49.27
CA GLY A 470 -16.58 -42.76 -49.78
C GLY A 470 -17.73 -42.06 -49.02
N ALA A 471 -17.44 -41.22 -48.01
CA ALA A 471 -18.46 -40.68 -47.11
C ALA A 471 -18.72 -39.17 -47.26
N GLY A 472 -18.17 -38.50 -48.28
CA GLY A 472 -18.37 -37.05 -48.51
C GLY A 472 -17.81 -36.13 -47.42
N GLY A 473 -17.18 -36.68 -46.38
CA GLY A 473 -16.36 -35.94 -45.44
C GLY A 473 -15.03 -35.55 -46.08
N GLY A 474 -14.45 -34.47 -45.59
CA GLY A 474 -13.16 -34.01 -46.10
C GLY A 474 -12.38 -33.21 -45.08
N ILE A 475 -11.06 -33.36 -45.12
CA ILE A 475 -10.12 -32.60 -44.30
C ILE A 475 -9.64 -31.42 -45.15
N PHE A 476 -9.93 -30.21 -44.70
CA PHE A 476 -9.68 -29.01 -45.47
C PHE A 476 -8.26 -28.50 -45.26
N ASN A 477 -7.73 -27.86 -46.29
CA ASN A 477 -6.49 -27.07 -46.23
C ASN A 477 -5.27 -27.84 -45.72
N MET A 478 -5.19 -29.14 -46.02
CA MET A 478 -3.96 -29.92 -45.81
C MET A 478 -2.82 -29.49 -46.76
N SER A 479 -3.05 -28.50 -47.61
CA SER A 479 -2.11 -27.92 -48.55
C SER A 479 -2.38 -26.42 -48.60
N GLY A 480 -1.38 -25.60 -48.30
CA GLY A 480 -1.52 -24.15 -48.22
C GLY A 480 -2.27 -23.66 -46.98
N ASN A 481 -2.82 -22.45 -47.09
CA ASN A 481 -3.41 -21.63 -46.04
C ASN A 481 -2.42 -21.29 -44.93
N VAL A 482 -2.17 -22.19 -43.98
CA VAL A 482 -1.09 -22.04 -42.99
C VAL A 482 -0.29 -23.33 -42.88
N LYS A 483 1.02 -23.18 -42.65
CA LYS A 483 1.88 -24.32 -42.32
C LYS A 483 1.44 -24.86 -40.97
N GLU A 484 1.56 -26.16 -40.79
CA GLU A 484 1.07 -26.79 -39.57
C GLU A 484 2.20 -27.43 -38.77
N TRP A 485 2.24 -27.11 -37.48
CA TRP A 485 3.09 -27.83 -36.53
C TRP A 485 2.70 -29.29 -36.45
N VAL A 486 3.67 -30.17 -36.70
CA VAL A 486 3.58 -31.61 -36.48
C VAL A 486 4.77 -32.09 -35.66
N VAL A 487 4.64 -33.27 -35.06
CA VAL A 487 5.74 -33.89 -34.32
C VAL A 487 6.35 -35.06 -35.10
N THR A 488 7.66 -35.25 -34.97
CA THR A 488 8.35 -36.38 -35.64
C THR A 488 8.02 -37.72 -35.00
N GLY A 489 7.64 -37.71 -33.72
CA GLY A 489 7.30 -38.90 -32.94
C GLY A 489 7.05 -38.55 -31.48
N PHE A 490 6.82 -39.58 -30.67
CA PHE A 490 6.61 -39.47 -29.24
C PHE A 490 7.47 -40.49 -28.48
N SER A 491 7.97 -40.09 -27.32
CA SER A 491 8.52 -40.96 -26.29
C SER A 491 7.61 -40.84 -25.06
N GLY A 492 6.72 -41.82 -24.88
CA GLY A 492 5.58 -41.68 -23.98
C GLY A 492 4.66 -40.55 -24.43
N ALA A 493 4.35 -39.60 -23.54
CA ALA A 493 3.55 -38.41 -23.86
C ALA A 493 4.37 -37.26 -24.48
N ASN A 494 5.71 -37.36 -24.51
CA ASN A 494 6.59 -36.26 -24.88
C ASN A 494 6.96 -36.29 -26.37
N PRO A 495 6.81 -35.19 -27.12
CA PRO A 495 7.29 -35.09 -28.49
C PRO A 495 8.82 -35.27 -28.60
N THR A 496 9.28 -36.03 -29.59
CA THR A 496 10.71 -36.27 -29.87
C THR A 496 11.33 -35.28 -30.85
N GLY A 497 10.52 -34.43 -31.47
CA GLY A 497 10.94 -33.44 -32.46
C GLY A 497 9.74 -32.81 -33.17
N TYR A 498 9.99 -31.77 -33.95
CA TYR A 498 8.95 -30.96 -34.60
C TYR A 498 9.31 -30.64 -36.05
N GLU A 499 8.29 -30.57 -36.90
CA GLU A 499 8.38 -30.13 -38.29
C GLU A 499 7.19 -29.24 -38.64
N LEU A 500 7.32 -28.49 -39.74
CA LEU A 500 6.18 -27.82 -40.38
C LEU A 500 5.83 -28.52 -41.68
N LYS A 501 4.52 -28.73 -41.92
CA LYS A 501 3.97 -29.37 -43.12
C LYS A 501 2.97 -28.46 -43.85
N GLY A 502 2.56 -28.87 -45.06
CA GLY A 502 1.43 -28.29 -45.80
C GLY A 502 1.73 -27.04 -46.62
N GLY A 503 2.70 -26.22 -46.23
CA GLY A 503 2.90 -24.89 -46.84
C GLY A 503 1.82 -23.91 -46.36
N ALA A 504 1.84 -22.67 -46.86
CA ALA A 504 0.91 -21.61 -46.47
C ALA A 504 0.48 -20.76 -47.67
N TYR A 505 -0.39 -19.78 -47.45
CA TYR A 505 -0.88 -18.82 -48.46
C TYR A 505 0.25 -18.13 -49.24
N ASP A 506 1.39 -17.88 -48.61
CA ASP A 506 2.54 -17.18 -49.20
C ASP A 506 3.51 -18.10 -49.95
N THR A 507 3.28 -19.42 -49.88
CA THR A 507 4.29 -20.39 -50.28
C THR A 507 4.39 -20.43 -51.80
N PRO A 508 5.56 -20.07 -52.37
CA PRO A 508 5.71 -20.00 -53.82
C PRO A 508 5.60 -21.39 -54.43
N SER A 509 4.88 -21.47 -55.55
CA SER A 509 5.03 -22.58 -56.48
C SER A 509 6.38 -22.42 -57.17
N LEU A 510 7.48 -22.83 -56.52
CA LEU A 510 8.80 -22.85 -57.15
C LEU A 510 8.71 -23.64 -58.47
N ALA A 511 9.63 -23.32 -59.40
CA ALA A 511 9.65 -23.67 -60.82
C ALA A 511 9.51 -25.17 -61.21
N ASN A 512 9.22 -26.06 -60.26
CA ASN A 512 8.68 -27.39 -60.50
C ASN A 512 7.44 -27.63 -59.60
N ALA A 513 6.26 -27.53 -60.20
CA ALA A 513 5.06 -28.26 -59.81
C ALA A 513 4.53 -28.10 -58.36
N GLY A 514 4.71 -26.96 -57.68
CA GLY A 514 4.05 -26.73 -56.38
C GLY A 514 4.58 -27.61 -55.23
N ALA A 515 5.87 -27.98 -55.28
CA ALA A 515 6.51 -28.84 -54.28
C ALA A 515 6.33 -28.36 -52.83
N GLY A 516 6.30 -27.04 -52.59
CA GLY A 516 6.10 -26.41 -51.28
C GLY A 516 4.70 -26.59 -50.66
N LEU A 517 3.72 -27.01 -51.47
CA LEU A 517 2.34 -27.26 -51.06
C LEU A 517 2.00 -28.76 -51.08
N SER A 518 2.96 -29.62 -51.44
CA SER A 518 2.73 -31.06 -51.50
C SER A 518 2.59 -31.68 -50.10
N CYS A 519 1.92 -32.83 -50.02
CA CYS A 519 1.82 -33.60 -48.77
C CYS A 519 3.17 -34.12 -48.26
N PHE A 520 4.23 -34.03 -49.07
CA PHE A 520 5.60 -34.42 -48.73
C PHE A 520 6.48 -33.25 -48.33
N TYR A 521 6.01 -32.00 -48.52
CA TYR A 521 6.77 -30.83 -48.15
C TYR A 521 7.05 -30.82 -46.65
N GLN A 522 8.28 -30.48 -46.28
CA GLN A 522 8.68 -30.40 -44.90
C GLN A 522 9.70 -29.29 -44.69
N LEU A 523 9.55 -28.60 -43.57
CA LEU A 523 10.59 -27.75 -42.99
C LEU A 523 11.03 -28.39 -41.67
N PRO A 524 12.15 -29.13 -41.66
CA PRO A 524 12.61 -29.85 -40.49
C PRO A 524 13.24 -28.92 -39.45
N ALA A 525 13.07 -29.28 -38.17
CA ALA A 525 13.76 -28.67 -37.02
C ALA A 525 13.73 -27.13 -36.92
N PRO A 526 12.57 -26.45 -37.03
CA PRO A 526 12.54 -25.02 -36.79
C PRO A 526 12.85 -24.69 -35.32
N ALA A 527 13.36 -23.48 -35.08
CA ALA A 527 13.62 -22.98 -33.73
C ALA A 527 12.35 -23.07 -32.85
N ALA A 528 12.53 -23.38 -31.56
CA ALA A 528 11.42 -23.54 -30.63
C ALA A 528 10.53 -22.30 -30.52
N SER A 529 11.14 -21.13 -30.65
CA SER A 529 10.53 -19.80 -30.59
C SER A 529 10.01 -19.31 -31.94
N LEU A 530 10.10 -20.12 -33.01
CA LEU A 530 9.59 -19.69 -34.31
C LEU A 530 8.07 -19.49 -34.23
N GLN A 531 7.65 -18.28 -34.56
CA GLN A 531 6.26 -17.87 -34.66
C GLN A 531 6.15 -16.99 -35.89
N LEU A 532 5.31 -17.38 -36.84
CA LEU A 532 5.07 -16.60 -38.06
C LEU A 532 3.57 -16.54 -38.35
N PRO A 533 3.07 -15.45 -38.96
CA PRO A 533 1.68 -15.35 -39.43
C PRO A 533 1.25 -16.48 -40.37
N THR A 534 2.19 -17.22 -40.93
CA THR A 534 1.98 -18.34 -41.86
C THR A 534 2.05 -19.70 -41.18
N ILE A 535 2.18 -19.76 -39.86
CA ILE A 535 2.28 -21.00 -39.08
C ILE A 535 1.10 -21.10 -38.12
N GLY A 536 0.34 -22.18 -38.26
CA GLY A 536 -0.72 -22.64 -37.37
C GLY A 536 -0.53 -24.12 -37.01
N PHE A 537 -1.63 -24.82 -36.75
CA PHE A 537 -1.62 -26.23 -36.36
C PHE A 537 -3.00 -26.86 -36.50
N ARG A 538 -3.06 -28.18 -36.34
CA ARG A 538 -4.30 -28.93 -36.10
C ARG A 538 -4.04 -30.10 -35.15
N CYS A 539 -5.08 -30.54 -34.45
CA CYS A 539 -4.96 -31.57 -33.43
C CYS A 539 -5.32 -32.97 -33.95
N CYS A 540 -4.68 -33.97 -33.36
CA CYS A 540 -4.94 -35.40 -33.55
C CYS A 540 -5.25 -36.07 -32.20
N LYS A 541 -6.03 -37.16 -32.22
CA LYS A 541 -6.22 -38.05 -31.05
C LYS A 541 -6.30 -39.51 -31.44
#